data_AF-A0A1Q5PPP5-F1
#
_entry.id   AF-A0A1Q5PPP5-F1
#
_cell.length_a   1.000
_cell.length_b   1.000
_cell.length_c   1.000
_cell.angle_alpha   90.00
_cell.angle_beta   90.00
_cell.angle_gamma   90.00
#
_symmetry.space_group_name_H-M   'P 1'
#
loop_
_entity.id
_entity.type
_entity.pdbx_description
1 polymer ?
#
loop_
_entity_poly.entity_id
_entity_poly.type
_entity_poly.pdbx_seq_one_letter_code
_entity_poly.pdbx_strand_id
1 'polypeptide(L)'
;MLVAVRVAPASAPDVLPRAHRMVKPADFTATYRRGATVATQRIVLHVQADKSLKQPALVGFVVPKKAIPKATGRNLVKRRLRHAMQAELPQLPDGIRVVVRAQAAALDASYQTLVADLHHKLPLGIKRAEAKAERQKPLEQNPGLKEEAQ
;
A
#
# COMPACT_ATOMS: atom_id res chain seq x y z
N MET A 1 15.98 -16.84 -7.77
CA MET A 1 16.67 -16.42 -6.54
C MET A 1 15.61 -16.19 -5.47
N LEU A 2 15.66 -17.00 -4.41
CA LEU A 2 14.79 -17.13 -3.22
C LEU A 2 13.54 -16.22 -3.10
N VAL A 3 12.35 -16.77 -3.35
CA VAL A 3 11.09 -16.23 -2.79
C VAL A 3 11.01 -16.74 -1.36
N ALA A 4 11.30 -15.89 -0.39
CA ALA A 4 11.13 -16.22 1.02
C ALA A 4 9.62 -16.38 1.30
N VAL A 5 9.13 -17.61 1.28
CA VAL A 5 7.79 -17.97 1.77
C VAL A 5 7.82 -17.81 3.28
N ARG A 6 7.44 -16.64 3.77
CA ARG A 6 7.27 -16.39 5.20
C ARG A 6 5.89 -16.91 5.61
N VAL A 7 5.88 -18.04 6.31
CA VAL A 7 4.67 -18.60 6.95
C VAL A 7 4.16 -17.60 8.00
N ALA A 8 2.89 -17.21 7.89
CA ALA A 8 2.22 -16.37 8.88
C ALA A 8 1.94 -17.17 10.16
N PRO A 9 2.11 -16.59 11.36
CA PRO A 9 1.80 -17.27 12.62
C PRO A 9 0.29 -17.55 12.74
N ALA A 10 -0.03 -18.70 13.34
CA ALA A 10 -1.38 -19.09 13.69
C ALA A 10 -2.06 -18.03 14.59
N SER A 11 -3.35 -17.79 14.33
CA SER A 11 -4.22 -16.72 14.84
C SER A 11 -3.89 -15.30 14.33
N ALA A 12 -4.01 -15.09 13.03
CA ALA A 12 -4.10 -13.73 12.48
C ALA A 12 -5.42 -13.08 12.96
N PRO A 13 -5.41 -11.80 13.41
CA PRO A 13 -6.64 -11.13 13.82
C PRO A 13 -7.59 -11.01 12.63
N ASP A 14 -8.90 -11.16 12.85
CA ASP A 14 -9.95 -11.03 11.80
C ASP A 14 -9.93 -9.69 11.06
N VAL A 15 -9.23 -8.70 11.60
CA VAL A 15 -9.16 -7.33 11.09
C VAL A 15 -7.71 -6.83 11.11
N LEU A 16 -7.35 -6.03 10.11
CA LEU A 16 -6.04 -5.36 9.99
C LEU A 16 -5.50 -4.85 11.35
N PRO A 17 -4.35 -5.38 11.84
CA PRO A 17 -3.77 -5.02 13.13
C PRO A 17 -3.43 -3.53 13.23
N ARG A 18 -3.42 -2.98 14.46
CA ARG A 18 -3.15 -1.53 14.69
C ARG A 18 -1.78 -1.09 14.17
N ALA A 19 -0.75 -1.93 14.30
CA ALA A 19 0.61 -1.65 13.84
C ALA A 19 0.70 -1.37 12.33
N HIS A 20 -0.22 -1.93 11.54
CA HIS A 20 -0.25 -1.79 10.08
C HIS A 20 -1.26 -0.75 9.60
N ARG A 21 -1.87 0.04 10.50
CA ARG A 21 -2.83 1.09 10.12
C ARG A 21 -2.10 2.39 9.89
N MET A 22 -2.24 2.93 8.68
CA MET A 22 -1.81 4.29 8.38
C MET A 22 -2.78 5.29 9.01
N VAL A 23 -2.29 6.12 9.92
CA VAL A 23 -3.09 7.13 10.64
C VAL A 23 -2.56 8.55 10.42
N LYS A 24 -1.24 8.73 10.30
CA LYS A 24 -0.63 10.06 10.24
C LYS A 24 -0.87 10.70 8.86
N PRO A 25 -1.37 11.95 8.78
CA PRO A 25 -1.58 12.64 7.50
C PRO A 25 -0.32 12.73 6.63
N ALA A 26 0.85 12.89 7.25
CA ALA A 26 2.13 12.92 6.57
C ALA A 26 2.41 11.63 5.76
N ASP A 27 1.97 10.46 6.27
CA ASP A 27 2.15 9.18 5.58
C ASP A 27 1.24 9.08 4.35
N PHE A 28 0.00 9.59 4.44
CA PHE A 28 -0.89 9.70 3.28
C PHE A 28 -0.28 10.64 2.22
N THR A 29 0.16 11.83 2.62
CA THR A 29 0.77 12.81 1.72
C THR A 29 2.01 12.26 1.04
N ALA A 30 2.90 11.60 1.79
CA ALA A 30 4.09 10.95 1.23
C ALA A 30 3.71 9.87 0.21
N THR A 31 2.73 9.03 0.54
CA THR A 31 2.26 7.95 -0.35
C THR A 31 1.68 8.51 -1.65
N TYR A 32 0.91 9.60 -1.59
CA TYR A 32 0.38 10.24 -2.80
C TYR A 32 1.46 10.88 -3.68
N ARG A 33 2.46 11.54 -3.07
CA ARG A 33 3.51 12.26 -3.83
C ARG A 33 4.54 11.32 -4.43
N ARG A 34 5.00 10.33 -3.66
CA ARG A 34 6.13 9.45 -4.03
C ARG A 34 5.69 8.08 -4.53
N GLY A 35 4.46 7.66 -4.22
CA GLY A 35 3.95 6.35 -4.61
C GLY A 35 3.69 6.20 -6.11
N ALA A 36 3.70 4.96 -6.56
CA ALA A 36 3.15 4.53 -7.83
C ALA A 36 1.64 4.28 -7.71
N THR A 37 0.93 4.39 -8.83
CA THR A 37 -0.52 4.20 -8.87
C THR A 37 -0.89 3.02 -9.76
N VAL A 38 -1.79 2.18 -9.27
CA VAL A 38 -2.53 1.17 -10.07
C VAL A 38 -4.02 1.30 -9.76
N ALA A 39 -4.87 1.04 -10.75
CA ALA A 39 -6.31 1.23 -10.60
C ALA A 39 -7.09 0.05 -11.18
N THR A 40 -8.28 -0.15 -10.63
CA THR A 40 -9.38 -0.93 -11.22
C THR A 40 -10.56 0.03 -11.45
N GLN A 41 -11.73 -0.52 -11.77
CA GLN A 41 -12.97 0.25 -11.81
C GLN A 41 -13.48 0.62 -10.40
N ARG A 42 -13.04 -0.11 -9.37
CA ARG A 42 -13.58 -0.04 -8.00
C ARG A 42 -12.59 0.57 -7.01
N ILE A 43 -11.29 0.34 -7.20
CA ILE A 43 -10.26 0.81 -6.27
C ILE A 43 -9.07 1.41 -7.02
N VAL A 44 -8.45 2.40 -6.39
CA VAL A 44 -7.16 2.95 -6.77
C VAL A 44 -6.18 2.69 -5.64
N LEU A 45 -5.06 2.05 -5.95
CA LEU A 45 -3.97 1.81 -5.01
C LEU A 45 -2.87 2.81 -5.27
N HIS A 46 -2.50 3.55 -4.23
CA HIS A 46 -1.25 4.30 -4.19
C HIS A 46 -0.29 3.52 -3.33
N VAL A 47 0.84 3.13 -3.92
CA VAL A 47 1.84 2.29 -3.25
C VAL A 47 3.17 3.03 -3.26
N GLN A 48 3.73 3.30 -2.10
CA GLN A 48 5.07 3.83 -1.95
C GLN A 48 5.96 2.72 -1.38
N ALA A 49 7.14 2.55 -1.99
CA ALA A 49 8.23 1.78 -1.43
C ALA A 49 9.29 2.73 -0.89
N ASP A 50 9.73 2.51 0.33
CA ASP A 50 10.84 3.23 0.92
C ASP A 50 11.71 2.25 1.71
N LYS A 51 12.72 1.71 1.04
CA LYS A 51 13.66 0.72 1.61
C LYS A 51 14.48 1.29 2.78
N SER A 52 14.50 2.61 2.99
CA SER A 52 15.16 3.22 4.15
C SER A 52 14.34 3.07 5.43
N LEU A 53 13.02 2.87 5.31
CA LEU A 53 12.13 2.67 6.43
C LEU A 53 12.18 1.20 6.88
N LYS A 54 12.80 0.95 8.04
CA LYS A 54 12.76 -0.36 8.72
C LYS A 54 11.46 -0.58 9.51
N GLN A 55 10.34 -0.07 9.00
CA GLN A 55 9.04 -0.10 9.68
C GLN A 55 8.09 -1.08 8.99
N PRO A 56 7.16 -1.72 9.74
CA PRO A 56 6.14 -2.57 9.15
C PRO A 56 5.31 -1.83 8.10
N ALA A 57 4.78 -2.58 7.13
CA ALA A 57 3.94 -1.99 6.10
C ALA A 57 2.72 -1.26 6.69
N LEU A 58 2.39 -0.08 6.14
CA LEU A 58 1.25 0.74 6.57
C LEU A 58 0.16 0.78 5.50
N VAL A 59 -1.09 0.53 5.91
CA VAL A 59 -2.26 0.54 5.02
C VAL A 59 -3.26 1.61 5.46
N GLY A 60 -3.58 2.52 4.55
CA GLY A 60 -4.58 3.57 4.68
C GLY A 60 -5.80 3.32 3.78
N PHE A 61 -6.97 3.79 4.22
CA PHE A 61 -8.21 3.66 3.45
C PHE A 61 -8.85 5.02 3.26
N VAL A 62 -9.16 5.37 2.01
CA VAL A 62 -9.81 6.63 1.65
C VAL A 62 -11.09 6.34 0.87
N VAL A 63 -12.22 6.76 1.43
CA VAL A 63 -13.52 6.66 0.77
C VAL A 63 -14.11 8.06 0.62
N PRO A 64 -13.95 8.71 -0.54
CA PRO A 64 -14.33 10.11 -0.71
C PRO A 64 -15.85 10.27 -0.72
N LYS A 65 -16.35 11.32 -0.05
CA LYS A 65 -17.79 11.68 0.00
C LYS A 65 -18.41 11.83 -1.40
N LYS A 66 -17.62 12.33 -2.36
CA LYS A 66 -18.04 12.49 -3.76
C LYS A 66 -18.36 11.16 -4.45
N ALA A 67 -17.63 10.09 -4.13
CA ALA A 67 -17.88 8.78 -4.74
C ALA A 67 -19.00 8.03 -4.04
N ILE A 68 -19.08 8.14 -2.71
CA ILE A 68 -20.09 7.46 -1.89
C ILE A 68 -20.64 8.49 -0.87
N PRO A 69 -21.81 9.09 -1.12
CA PRO A 69 -22.35 10.15 -0.27
C PRO A 69 -22.77 9.67 1.12
N LYS A 70 -23.44 8.52 1.21
CA LYS A 70 -23.97 7.99 2.47
C LYS A 70 -22.85 7.43 3.35
N ALA A 71 -22.85 7.82 4.63
CA ALA A 71 -21.85 7.36 5.60
C ALA A 71 -21.87 5.83 5.79
N THR A 72 -23.05 5.21 5.78
CA THR A 72 -23.22 3.75 5.89
C THR A 72 -22.52 3.02 4.74
N GLY A 73 -22.69 3.48 3.50
CA GLY A 73 -21.98 2.95 2.34
C GLY A 73 -20.46 3.10 2.47
N ARG A 74 -19.97 4.26 2.92
CA ARG A 74 -18.54 4.48 3.16
C ARG A 74 -17.98 3.53 4.22
N ASN A 75 -18.70 3.35 5.32
CA ASN A 75 -18.31 2.47 6.42
C ASN A 75 -18.30 1.01 5.99
N LEU A 76 -19.30 0.59 5.19
CA LEU A 76 -19.36 -0.75 4.60
C LEU A 76 -18.12 -1.03 3.75
N VAL A 77 -17.84 -0.16 2.78
CA VAL A 77 -16.68 -0.30 1.88
C VAL A 77 -15.37 -0.29 2.66
N LYS A 78 -15.20 0.66 3.60
CA LYS A 78 -14.00 0.74 4.45
C LYS A 78 -13.81 -0.51 5.31
N ARG A 79 -14.88 -1.10 5.84
CA ARG A 79 -14.82 -2.36 6.59
C ARG A 79 -14.40 -3.51 5.67
N ARG A 80 -15.09 -3.70 4.53
CA ARG A 80 -14.79 -4.75 3.54
C ARG A 80 -13.32 -4.70 3.08
N LEU A 81 -12.84 -3.52 2.67
CA LEU A 81 -11.46 -3.35 2.23
C LEU A 81 -10.44 -3.61 3.35
N ARG A 82 -10.79 -3.29 4.61
CA ARG A 82 -9.91 -3.58 5.76
C ARG A 82 -9.76 -5.08 6.01
N HIS A 83 -10.84 -5.85 5.87
CA HIS A 83 -10.78 -7.30 5.97
C HIS A 83 -10.02 -7.90 4.78
N ALA A 84 -10.30 -7.46 3.56
CA ALA A 84 -9.58 -7.94 2.37
C ALA A 84 -8.06 -7.68 2.45
N MET A 85 -7.65 -6.49 2.91
CA MET A 85 -6.22 -6.15 3.06
C MET A 85 -5.52 -6.92 4.19
N GLN A 86 -6.25 -7.50 5.14
CA GLN A 86 -5.63 -8.30 6.20
C GLN A 86 -5.00 -9.57 5.62
N ALA A 87 -5.66 -10.21 4.64
CA ALA A 87 -5.17 -11.43 4.01
C ALA A 87 -3.92 -11.19 3.15
N GLU A 88 -3.79 -9.98 2.59
CA GLU A 88 -2.64 -9.58 1.77
C GLU A 88 -1.44 -9.09 2.60
N LEU A 89 -1.63 -8.83 3.90
CA LEU A 89 -0.62 -8.26 4.77
C LEU A 89 0.69 -9.07 4.84
N PRO A 90 0.68 -10.42 4.91
CA PRO A 90 1.91 -11.21 4.95
C PRO A 90 2.78 -11.09 3.70
N GLN A 91 2.22 -10.63 2.59
CA GLN A 91 2.92 -10.46 1.32
C GLN A 91 3.54 -9.07 1.17
N LEU A 92 3.26 -8.13 2.09
CA LEU A 92 3.79 -6.78 2.02
C LEU A 92 5.22 -6.72 2.60
N PRO A 93 6.22 -6.29 1.81
CA PRO A 93 7.54 -5.98 2.34
C PRO A 93 7.50 -4.87 3.39
N ASP A 94 8.49 -4.86 4.27
CA ASP A 94 8.73 -3.72 5.16
C ASP A 94 9.05 -2.46 4.35
N GLY A 95 8.73 -1.29 4.90
CA GLY A 95 8.90 0.00 4.23
C GLY A 95 7.90 0.29 3.11
N ILE A 96 6.89 -0.57 2.92
CA ILE A 96 5.79 -0.33 1.99
C ILE A 96 4.66 0.45 2.67
N ARG A 97 4.11 1.43 1.95
CA ARG A 97 2.93 2.20 2.34
C ARG A 97 1.89 2.09 1.24
N VAL A 98 0.68 1.68 1.60
CA VAL A 98 -0.44 1.49 0.67
C VAL A 98 -1.60 2.38 1.09
N VAL A 99 -2.12 3.18 0.17
CA VAL A 99 -3.42 3.84 0.33
C VAL A 99 -4.40 3.21 -0.66
N VAL A 100 -5.44 2.58 -0.11
CA VAL A 100 -6.57 2.04 -0.88
C VAL A 100 -7.65 3.12 -0.95
N ARG A 101 -7.83 3.70 -2.13
CA ARG A 101 -8.86 4.68 -2.40
C ARG A 101 -10.03 4.03 -3.14
N ALA A 102 -11.22 4.06 -2.55
CA ALA A 102 -12.42 3.52 -3.18
C ALA A 102 -13.00 4.47 -4.24
N GLN A 103 -13.53 3.90 -5.32
CA GLN A 103 -14.34 4.56 -6.34
C GLN A 103 -15.83 4.24 -6.11
N ALA A 104 -16.71 4.89 -6.87
CA ALA A 104 -18.16 4.73 -6.72
C ALA A 104 -18.60 3.26 -6.88
N ALA A 105 -18.04 2.57 -7.89
CA ALA A 105 -18.34 1.16 -8.17
C ALA A 105 -17.97 0.18 -7.04
N ALA A 106 -17.18 0.59 -6.04
CA ALA A 106 -16.87 -0.27 -4.90
C ALA A 106 -18.07 -0.52 -3.97
N LEU A 107 -19.09 0.34 -4.03
CA LEU A 107 -20.28 0.20 -3.18
C LEU A 107 -21.13 -1.01 -3.59
N ASP A 108 -21.33 -1.17 -4.89
CA ASP A 108 -22.18 -2.23 -5.47
C ASP A 108 -21.40 -3.54 -5.71
N ALA A 109 -20.09 -3.50 -5.55
CA ALA A 109 -19.23 -4.66 -5.66
C ALA A 109 -19.49 -5.68 -4.54
N SER A 110 -19.50 -6.97 -4.89
CA SER A 110 -19.40 -8.04 -3.90
C SER A 110 -18.06 -7.98 -3.18
N TYR A 111 -18.01 -8.58 -1.98
CA TYR A 111 -16.78 -8.65 -1.20
C TYR A 111 -15.68 -9.41 -1.95
N GLN A 112 -16.04 -10.53 -2.60
CA GLN A 112 -15.15 -11.37 -3.39
C GLN A 112 -14.50 -10.59 -4.54
N THR A 113 -15.26 -9.72 -5.21
CA THR A 113 -14.72 -8.87 -6.28
C THR A 113 -13.70 -7.87 -5.75
N LEU A 114 -13.94 -7.28 -4.57
CA LEU A 114 -12.97 -6.37 -3.94
C LEU A 114 -11.69 -7.10 -3.50
N VAL A 115 -11.82 -8.34 -3.02
CA VAL A 115 -10.66 -9.20 -2.70
C VAL A 115 -9.87 -9.49 -3.98
N ALA A 116 -10.52 -9.92 -5.06
CA ALA A 116 -9.87 -10.21 -6.33
C ALA A 116 -9.17 -8.97 -6.93
N ASP A 117 -9.80 -7.80 -6.86
CA ASP A 117 -9.18 -6.55 -7.29
C ASP A 117 -7.86 -6.26 -6.54
N LEU A 118 -7.88 -6.43 -5.22
CA LEU A 118 -6.70 -6.23 -4.37
C LEU A 118 -5.62 -7.24 -4.69
N HIS A 119 -5.97 -8.53 -4.67
CA HIS A 119 -5.06 -9.64 -4.93
C HIS A 119 -4.33 -9.48 -6.28
N HIS A 120 -5.07 -9.12 -7.34
CA HIS A 120 -4.48 -8.97 -8.67
C HIS A 120 -3.66 -7.69 -8.86
N LYS A 121 -4.04 -6.58 -8.21
CA LYS A 121 -3.38 -5.28 -8.45
C LYS A 121 -2.27 -4.95 -7.46
N LEU A 122 -2.31 -5.51 -6.25
CA LEU A 122 -1.35 -5.18 -5.21
C LEU A 122 0.10 -5.55 -5.59
N PRO A 123 0.40 -6.76 -6.12
CA PRO A 123 1.76 -7.11 -6.54
C PRO A 123 2.30 -6.17 -7.63
N LEU A 124 1.45 -5.78 -8.58
CA LEU A 124 1.81 -4.82 -9.62
C LEU A 124 2.09 -3.42 -9.03
N GLY A 125 1.30 -3.00 -8.03
CA GLY A 125 1.50 -1.75 -7.31
C GLY A 125 2.85 -1.71 -6.60
N ILE A 126 3.21 -2.80 -5.91
CA ILE A 126 4.51 -2.95 -5.21
C ILE A 126 5.65 -2.86 -6.23
N LYS A 127 5.62 -3.68 -7.29
CA LYS A 127 6.67 -3.67 -8.33
C LYS A 127 6.89 -2.28 -8.93
N ARG A 128 5.79 -1.55 -9.21
CA ARG A 128 5.89 -0.18 -9.74
C ARG A 128 6.43 0.81 -8.71
N ALA A 129 6.07 0.65 -7.45
CA ALA A 129 6.53 1.51 -6.36
C ALA A 129 8.04 1.35 -6.12
N GLU A 130 8.54 0.12 -6.14
CA GLU A 130 9.97 -0.19 -6.01
C GLU A 130 10.77 0.40 -7.16
N ALA A 131 10.33 0.17 -8.40
CA ALA A 131 10.98 0.75 -9.58
C ALA A 131 10.97 2.29 -9.56
N LYS A 132 9.90 2.90 -9.04
CA LYS A 132 9.82 4.36 -8.88
C LYS A 132 10.76 4.87 -7.78
N ALA A 133 10.85 4.16 -6.66
CA ALA A 133 11.77 4.51 -5.57
C ALA A 133 13.24 4.42 -6.01
N GLU A 134 13.58 3.42 -6.83
CA GLU A 134 14.92 3.26 -7.39
C GLU A 134 15.31 4.41 -8.33
N ARG A 135 14.38 4.86 -9.18
CA ARG A 135 14.59 6.04 -10.05
C ARG A 135 14.73 7.36 -9.29
N GLN A 136 14.17 7.43 -8.09
CA GLN A 136 14.13 8.65 -7.27
C GLN A 136 15.29 8.76 -6.29
N LYS A 137 16.11 7.73 -6.12
CA LYS A 137 17.37 7.85 -5.36
C LYS A 137 18.29 8.84 -6.11
N PRO A 138 18.67 9.97 -5.49
CA PRO A 138 19.71 10.83 -6.05
C PRO A 138 21.00 10.03 -6.23
N LEU A 139 21.81 10.39 -7.23
CA LEU A 139 23.10 9.79 -7.59
C LEU A 139 24.20 9.89 -6.50
N GLU A 140 23.86 10.14 -5.23
CA GLU A 140 24.82 10.32 -4.14
C GLU A 140 25.22 8.98 -3.52
N GLN A 141 26.01 8.19 -4.25
CA GLN A 141 27.05 7.31 -3.70
C GLN A 141 28.19 7.18 -4.72
N ASN A 142 28.93 8.26 -4.96
CA ASN A 142 30.35 8.17 -5.34
C ASN A 142 31.18 8.77 -4.20
N PRO A 143 31.52 8.02 -3.14
CA PRO A 143 32.65 8.37 -2.30
C PRO A 143 33.91 7.98 -3.08
N GLY A 144 34.37 8.85 -3.98
CA GLY A 144 35.53 8.57 -4.79
C GLY A 144 35.95 9.78 -5.61
N LEU A 145 36.58 10.75 -4.94
CA LEU A 145 37.59 11.70 -5.46
C LEU A 145 37.74 12.87 -4.49
N LYS A 146 38.19 12.58 -3.26
CA LYS A 146 38.90 13.54 -2.41
C LYS A 146 39.87 12.78 -1.51
N GLU A 147 41.02 12.43 -2.06
CA GLU A 147 42.33 12.47 -1.41
C GLU A 147 43.35 11.96 -2.45
N GLU A 148 44.57 12.51 -2.39
CA GLU A 148 45.70 12.30 -3.31
C GLU A 148 45.76 13.20 -4.55
N ALA A 149 46.05 14.48 -4.31
CA ALA A 149 47.11 15.14 -5.06
C ALA A 149 48.04 15.81 -4.03
N GLN A 150 49.26 15.27 -3.97
CA GLN A 150 50.42 15.80 -3.26
C GLN A 150 50.78 17.20 -3.76
#